data_AF-A0A1Y4K8B9-F1
#
_entry.id   AF-A0A1Y4K8B9-F1
#
_cell.length_a   1.000
_cell.length_b   1.000
_cell.length_c   1.000
_cell.angle_alpha   90.00
_cell.angle_beta   90.00
_cell.angle_gamma   90.00
#
_symmetry.space_group_name_H-M   'P 1'
#
loop_
_entity.id
_entity.type
_entity.pdbx_description
1 polymer ?
#
loop_
_entity_poly.entity_id
_entity_poly.type
_entity_poly.pdbx_seq_one_letter_code
_entity_poly.pdbx_strand_id
1 'polypeptide(L)'
;MLELLSRSGVMEWEGAPVVRANRLGRNGRWWLSTPGVGLERADLERLVGIEAALNVGEDLARAGGGPGGLDDRVEEALVGVAGLRPLADRSRAFRDDLLQGAEKDGEWSCRLRFADGAEDLPAPFRVEQSFQSNVGAGLACVDVCAPSPACFAWAGGTARTRADLASRHALGLALALGRVALESSRLVRRVVVNCHDRDEERTTLLSLDLTREALERLSHASLRSLPSDEALAARVGEDGWLLPVEPFLRADSPEVCPPERGRAVELDDTECGGALASACGARRVSDLGIMEKAGREQAWRKIEASLRGTTREAVSALVELRGSTDDLTVAEACGRVAEALVTGGADVSDHETLERLFVDGGPLADACRRASKALDGEPVREELEQALAELERALAPAEETGIYLDDADSVYRYFCSTIERVAYNLSADDGGRAVRLVPDEYYGAHLYSTRILNQLGRHDEALRHADELVRVAPACADTALSRVRCLEEQSRVFEAADALVGAIREAVTPREVSICFYRLAYMEWKLGRSDLAVACYQRSMEHDDEIAQAASAELDDLLESEEGLERLSDERVAPTLEAAGIPSADLERRRRQTALAAAACTDAGLFSVARPLVAALLTHKNDDALVDVRNSLVTR
;
A
#
# COMPACT_ATOMS: atom_id res chain seq x y z
N MET A 1 9.07 -23.32 31.03
CA MET A 1 9.12 -23.39 29.55
C MET A 1 8.94 -24.80 29.03
N LEU A 2 9.87 -25.74 29.25
CA LEU A 2 9.73 -27.14 28.77
C LEU A 2 8.41 -27.81 29.19
N GLU A 3 7.96 -27.58 30.42
CA GLU A 3 6.68 -28.10 30.90
C GLU A 3 5.47 -27.54 30.12
N LEU A 4 5.46 -26.25 29.77
CA LEU A 4 4.36 -25.64 29.00
C LEU A 4 4.35 -26.14 27.56
N LEU A 5 5.52 -26.33 26.95
CA LEU A 5 5.66 -26.92 25.62
C LEU A 5 5.21 -28.38 25.59
N SER A 6 5.51 -29.15 26.63
CA SER A 6 4.97 -30.51 26.73
C SER A 6 3.44 -30.51 26.81
N ARG A 7 2.85 -29.56 27.56
CA ARG A 7 1.38 -29.41 27.66
C ARG A 7 0.71 -28.93 26.38
N SER A 8 1.43 -28.22 25.49
CA SER A 8 0.88 -27.79 24.20
C SER A 8 0.72 -28.95 23.21
N GLY A 9 1.20 -30.14 23.56
CA GLY A 9 1.12 -31.33 22.73
C GLY A 9 2.05 -31.26 21.52
N VAL A 10 3.05 -30.37 21.50
CA VAL A 10 3.91 -30.17 20.31
C VAL A 10 4.71 -31.43 19.97
N MET A 11 5.06 -32.24 20.97
CA MET A 11 5.83 -33.48 20.79
C MET A 11 5.00 -34.60 20.17
N GLU A 12 3.67 -34.51 20.29
CA GLU A 12 2.68 -35.47 19.81
C GLU A 12 1.96 -34.96 18.53
N TRP A 13 2.43 -33.90 17.90
CA TRP A 13 1.83 -33.36 16.67
C TRP A 13 2.31 -34.12 15.44
N GLU A 14 1.62 -35.21 15.12
CA GLU A 14 1.83 -35.93 13.86
C GLU A 14 1.52 -35.04 12.65
N GLY A 15 2.45 -34.97 11.68
CA GLY A 15 2.28 -34.14 10.49
C GLY A 15 2.50 -32.64 10.71
N ALA A 16 3.11 -32.22 11.83
CA ALA A 16 3.39 -30.82 12.10
C ALA A 16 4.16 -30.14 10.93
N PRO A 17 3.78 -28.92 10.54
CA PRO A 17 4.46 -28.20 9.47
C PRO A 17 5.89 -27.83 9.87
N VAL A 18 6.75 -27.59 8.89
CA VAL A 18 8.05 -26.95 9.14
C VAL A 18 7.80 -25.51 9.56
N VAL A 19 8.23 -25.16 10.77
CA VAL A 19 8.08 -23.82 11.34
C VAL A 19 9.43 -23.10 11.41
N ARG A 20 9.44 -21.81 11.12
CA ARG A 20 10.54 -20.91 11.41
C ARG A 20 10.19 -20.09 12.65
N ALA A 21 11.01 -20.20 13.70
CA ALA A 21 10.86 -19.38 14.90
C ALA A 21 11.56 -18.03 14.71
N ASN A 22 10.79 -16.96 14.75
CA ASN A 22 11.28 -15.60 14.60
C ASN A 22 11.11 -14.88 15.94
N ARG A 23 12.14 -14.17 16.35
CA ARG A 23 12.06 -13.30 17.52
C ARG A 23 11.79 -11.88 17.05
N LEU A 24 10.62 -11.36 17.37
CA LEU A 24 10.19 -10.05 16.90
C LEU A 24 11.09 -8.97 17.50
N GLY A 25 11.66 -8.13 16.63
CA GLY A 25 12.55 -7.05 17.04
C GLY A 25 11.86 -6.02 17.93
N ARG A 26 10.57 -5.77 17.69
CA ARG A 26 9.73 -4.74 18.32
C ARG A 26 9.38 -5.04 19.77
N ASN A 27 8.65 -6.14 20.00
CA ASN A 27 8.12 -6.51 21.31
C ASN A 27 8.87 -7.69 21.98
N GLY A 28 9.84 -8.30 21.29
CA GLY A 28 10.67 -9.39 21.81
C GLY A 28 9.97 -10.75 21.94
N ARG A 29 8.75 -10.88 21.40
CA ARG A 29 7.96 -12.12 21.40
C ARG A 29 8.42 -13.09 20.31
N TRP A 30 8.15 -14.37 20.54
CA TRP A 30 8.29 -15.42 19.55
C TRP A 30 7.09 -15.43 18.62
N TRP A 31 7.38 -15.51 17.33
CA TRP A 31 6.43 -15.66 16.24
C TRP A 31 6.88 -16.80 15.33
N LEU A 32 6.03 -17.80 15.17
CA LEU A 32 6.27 -18.96 14.33
C LEU A 32 5.63 -18.71 12.96
N SER A 33 6.41 -18.85 11.90
CA SER A 33 5.92 -18.84 10.52
C SER A 33 5.99 -20.20 9.87
N THR A 34 5.08 -20.44 8.93
CA THR A 34 5.06 -21.59 8.03
C THR A 34 5.22 -21.12 6.58
N PRO A 35 6.46 -20.80 6.14
CA PRO A 35 6.69 -20.26 4.80
C PRO A 35 6.13 -21.19 3.71
N GLY A 36 5.25 -20.68 2.86
CA GLY A 36 4.68 -21.41 1.72
C GLY A 36 3.63 -22.47 2.06
N VAL A 37 3.11 -22.50 3.30
CA VAL A 37 2.11 -23.48 3.73
C VAL A 37 0.94 -22.76 4.43
N GLY A 38 -0.26 -22.87 3.85
CA GLY A 38 -1.51 -22.50 4.51
C GLY A 38 -1.89 -23.56 5.54
N LEU A 39 -2.30 -23.14 6.73
CA LEU A 39 -2.73 -24.04 7.80
C LEU A 39 -4.24 -24.04 7.92
N GLU A 40 -4.80 -25.24 8.09
CA GLU A 40 -6.18 -25.40 8.55
C GLU A 40 -6.35 -24.78 9.94
N ARG A 41 -7.59 -24.37 10.26
CA ARG A 41 -7.89 -23.64 11.50
C ARG A 41 -7.33 -24.32 12.76
N ALA A 42 -7.51 -25.63 12.90
CA ALA A 42 -7.06 -26.37 14.08
C ALA A 42 -5.52 -26.37 14.24
N ASP A 43 -4.79 -26.50 13.12
CA ASP A 43 -3.33 -26.46 13.10
C ASP A 43 -2.81 -25.06 13.40
N LEU A 44 -3.47 -24.02 12.87
CA LEU A 44 -3.15 -22.64 13.19
C LEU A 44 -3.39 -22.31 14.67
N GLU A 45 -4.53 -22.72 15.24
CA GLU A 45 -4.84 -22.51 16.66
C GLU A 45 -3.81 -23.22 17.56
N ARG A 46 -3.35 -24.42 17.18
CA ARG A 46 -2.28 -25.13 17.88
C ARG A 46 -0.94 -24.39 17.78
N LEU A 47 -0.58 -23.88 16.60
CA LEU A 47 0.63 -23.08 16.39
C LEU A 47 0.63 -21.81 17.25
N VAL A 48 -0.49 -21.07 17.25
CA VAL A 48 -0.71 -19.86 18.05
C VAL A 48 -0.66 -20.18 19.55
N GLY A 49 -1.16 -21.36 19.96
CA GLY A 49 -1.00 -21.85 21.33
C GLY A 49 0.46 -22.12 21.71
N ILE A 50 1.24 -22.73 20.82
CA ILE A 50 2.68 -22.97 21.05
C ILE A 50 3.45 -21.65 21.17
N GLU A 51 3.15 -20.66 20.33
CA GLU A 51 3.71 -19.30 20.43
C GLU A 51 3.47 -18.69 21.82
N ALA A 52 2.22 -18.74 22.29
CA ALA A 52 1.88 -18.20 23.59
C ALA A 52 2.55 -18.96 24.73
N ALA A 53 2.66 -20.29 24.64
CA ALA A 53 3.37 -21.11 25.62
C ALA A 53 4.87 -20.74 25.71
N LEU A 54 5.52 -20.45 24.58
CA LEU A 54 6.90 -19.95 24.52
C LEU A 54 7.01 -18.58 25.19
N ASN A 55 6.14 -17.65 24.80
CA ASN A 55 6.13 -16.28 25.29
C ASN A 55 5.88 -16.18 26.80
N VAL A 56 4.85 -16.86 27.30
CA VAL A 56 4.57 -16.94 28.74
C VAL A 56 5.67 -17.69 29.46
N GLY A 57 6.18 -18.78 28.89
CA GLY A 57 7.28 -19.54 29.47
C GLY A 57 8.55 -18.71 29.69
N GLU A 58 8.86 -17.80 28.76
CA GLU A 58 9.98 -16.86 28.86
C GLU A 58 9.72 -15.77 29.90
N ASP A 59 8.52 -15.19 29.94
CA ASP A 59 8.13 -14.20 30.95
C ASP A 59 8.23 -14.77 32.37
N LEU A 60 7.70 -15.98 32.58
CA LEU A 60 7.76 -16.66 33.87
C LEU A 60 9.20 -16.99 34.29
N ALA A 61 10.07 -17.33 33.33
CA ALA A 61 11.49 -17.57 33.60
C ALA A 61 12.22 -16.28 33.98
N ARG A 62 11.92 -15.15 33.32
CA ARG A 62 12.48 -13.83 33.65
C ARG A 62 12.00 -13.30 34.98
N ALA A 63 10.73 -13.50 35.32
CA ALA A 63 10.15 -13.07 36.59
C ALA A 63 10.71 -13.88 37.80
N GLY A 64 11.27 -15.07 37.55
CA GLY A 64 11.81 -15.94 38.60
C GLY A 64 10.73 -16.75 39.33
N GLY A 65 11.00 -17.16 40.57
CA GLY A 65 9.99 -17.77 41.45
C GLY A 65 9.01 -16.72 41.97
N GLY A 66 7.72 -17.04 42.02
CA GLY A 66 6.65 -16.19 42.56
C GLY A 66 5.72 -16.99 43.47
N PRO A 67 4.82 -16.31 44.21
CA PRO A 67 3.77 -16.99 44.97
C PRO A 67 2.81 -17.73 44.01
N GLY A 68 2.27 -18.88 44.45
CA GLY A 68 1.32 -19.67 43.66
C GLY A 68 1.96 -20.81 42.84
N GLY A 69 1.12 -21.72 42.35
CA GLY A 69 1.54 -22.81 41.46
C GLY A 69 1.86 -22.32 40.04
N LEU A 70 2.35 -23.22 39.17
CA LEU A 70 2.57 -22.88 37.76
C LEU A 70 1.28 -22.40 37.08
N ASP A 71 0.15 -23.06 37.34
CA ASP A 71 -1.14 -22.76 36.72
C ASP A 71 -1.64 -21.36 37.12
N ASP A 72 -1.53 -20.99 38.40
CA ASP A 72 -1.90 -19.64 38.89
C ASP A 72 -1.10 -18.54 38.18
N ARG A 73 0.20 -18.78 38.01
CA ARG A 73 1.11 -17.83 37.35
C ARG A 73 0.87 -17.72 35.85
N VAL A 74 0.51 -18.82 35.20
CA VAL A 74 0.11 -18.83 33.78
C VAL A 74 -1.19 -18.05 33.61
N GLU A 75 -2.19 -18.29 34.45
CA GLU A 75 -3.44 -17.54 34.45
C GLU A 75 -3.20 -16.04 34.68
N GLU A 76 -2.36 -15.67 35.65
CA GLU A 76 -1.99 -14.27 35.92
C GLU A 76 -1.31 -13.62 34.70
N ALA A 77 -0.39 -14.31 34.05
CA ALA A 77 0.29 -13.79 32.85
C ALA A 77 -0.68 -13.59 31.67
N LEU A 78 -1.65 -14.49 31.50
CA LEU A 78 -2.63 -14.43 30.42
C LEU A 78 -3.69 -13.36 30.66
N VAL A 79 -4.21 -13.23 31.88
CA VAL A 79 -5.25 -12.23 32.22
C VAL A 79 -4.64 -10.84 32.46
N GLY A 80 -3.39 -10.79 32.92
CA GLY A 80 -2.63 -9.55 33.14
C GLY A 80 -2.36 -8.73 31.87
N VAL A 81 -2.72 -9.25 30.68
CA VAL A 81 -2.61 -8.56 29.39
C VAL A 81 -3.22 -7.15 29.40
N ALA A 82 -4.32 -6.93 30.15
CA ALA A 82 -4.97 -5.62 30.30
C ALA A 82 -4.06 -4.52 30.88
N GLY A 83 -3.07 -4.95 31.67
CA GLY A 83 -2.09 -4.09 32.32
C GLY A 83 -0.83 -3.83 31.50
N LEU A 84 -0.65 -4.52 30.36
CA LEU A 84 0.54 -4.35 29.52
C LEU A 84 0.61 -2.94 28.93
N ARG A 85 1.83 -2.54 28.57
CA ARG A 85 2.14 -1.29 27.88
C ARG A 85 3.06 -1.56 26.70
N PRO A 86 2.94 -0.78 25.61
CA PRO A 86 3.88 -0.85 24.50
C PRO A 86 5.32 -0.61 24.96
N LEU A 87 6.28 -1.36 24.40
CA LEU A 87 7.70 -1.19 24.71
C LEU A 87 8.26 0.07 24.03
N ALA A 88 8.96 0.93 24.77
CA ALA A 88 9.20 2.31 24.35
C ALA A 88 10.37 2.57 23.37
N ASP A 89 11.24 1.59 23.08
CA ASP A 89 12.65 1.91 22.76
C ASP A 89 13.19 1.41 21.41
N ARG A 90 12.49 0.53 20.68
CA ARG A 90 13.11 -0.18 19.54
C ARG A 90 12.75 0.35 18.16
N SER A 91 11.57 0.91 17.99
CA SER A 91 11.00 1.49 16.76
C SER A 91 10.98 3.03 16.76
N ARG A 92 11.17 3.63 17.95
CA ARG A 92 10.91 5.06 18.22
C ARG A 92 11.57 6.02 17.24
N ALA A 93 12.83 5.79 16.86
CA ALA A 93 13.54 6.69 15.96
C ALA A 93 12.89 6.80 14.56
N PHE A 94 12.42 5.69 14.00
CA PHE A 94 11.77 5.69 12.68
C PHE A 94 10.38 6.32 12.74
N ARG A 95 9.61 5.99 13.78
CA ARG A 95 8.32 6.61 14.03
C ARG A 95 8.43 8.12 14.25
N ASP A 96 9.39 8.57 15.06
CA ASP A 96 9.58 9.99 15.37
C ASP A 96 9.97 10.78 14.12
N ASP A 97 10.75 10.17 13.23
CA ASP A 97 11.06 10.73 11.92
C ASP A 97 9.80 10.85 11.03
N LEU A 98 8.94 9.82 10.97
CA LEU A 98 7.66 9.88 10.24
C LEU A 98 6.64 10.86 10.84
N LEU A 99 6.78 11.22 12.12
CA LEU A 99 5.96 12.23 12.79
C LEU A 99 6.53 13.64 12.65
N GLN A 100 7.75 13.79 12.14
CA GLN A 100 8.42 15.09 12.04
C GLN A 100 7.69 15.98 11.04
N GLY A 101 7.17 17.12 11.52
CA GLY A 101 6.43 18.09 10.70
C GLY A 101 4.95 17.75 10.49
N ALA A 102 4.47 16.59 10.95
CA ALA A 102 3.05 16.24 10.93
C ALA A 102 2.25 16.95 12.04
N GLU A 103 0.93 17.05 11.88
CA GLU A 103 0.07 17.60 12.93
C GLU A 103 0.07 16.66 14.14
N LYS A 104 0.46 17.19 15.32
CA LYS A 104 0.69 16.38 16.52
C LYS A 104 -0.49 15.49 16.90
N ASP A 105 -1.72 16.00 16.84
CA ASP A 105 -2.92 15.25 17.20
C ASP A 105 -3.80 14.93 15.98
N GLY A 106 -3.27 15.14 14.77
CA GLY A 106 -3.93 14.85 13.51
C GLY A 106 -4.19 13.36 13.29
N GLU A 107 -4.94 13.05 12.23
CA GLU A 107 -5.32 11.70 11.84
C GLU A 107 -4.09 10.83 11.57
N TRP A 108 -3.07 11.33 10.86
CA TRP A 108 -1.81 10.62 10.60
C TRP A 108 -1.12 10.21 11.90
N SER A 109 -0.90 11.19 12.77
CA SER A 109 -0.23 10.98 14.05
C SER A 109 -0.99 10.01 14.95
N CYS A 110 -2.32 10.08 14.95
CA CYS A 110 -3.16 9.14 15.70
C CYS A 110 -3.00 7.71 15.19
N ARG A 111 -3.14 7.51 13.87
CA ARG A 111 -3.06 6.18 13.24
C ARG A 111 -1.69 5.55 13.43
N LEU A 112 -0.62 6.32 13.21
CA LEU A 112 0.75 5.82 13.36
C LEU A 112 1.08 5.47 14.82
N ARG A 113 0.66 6.28 15.79
CA ARG A 113 0.89 5.95 17.21
C ARG A 113 0.09 4.75 17.68
N PHE A 114 -1.13 4.57 17.19
CA PHE A 114 -1.92 3.39 17.50
C PHE A 114 -1.26 2.13 16.94
N ALA A 115 -0.93 2.12 15.65
CA ALA A 115 -0.29 0.98 14.99
C ALA A 115 1.05 0.64 15.65
N ASP A 116 1.90 1.64 15.90
CA ASP A 116 3.18 1.49 16.59
C ASP A 116 2.99 0.92 18.00
N GLY A 117 2.02 1.44 18.76
CA GLY A 117 1.70 0.95 20.10
C GLY A 117 1.11 -0.46 20.13
N ALA A 118 0.32 -0.83 19.13
CA ALA A 118 -0.24 -2.18 19.00
C ALA A 118 0.85 -3.22 18.69
N GLU A 119 1.75 -2.91 17.75
CA GLU A 119 2.89 -3.75 17.39
C GLU A 119 3.92 -3.89 18.54
N ASP A 120 4.10 -2.83 19.31
CA ASP A 120 5.02 -2.82 20.44
C ASP A 120 4.42 -3.42 21.72
N LEU A 121 3.15 -3.84 21.69
CA LEU A 121 2.49 -4.49 22.83
C LEU A 121 3.06 -5.89 23.03
N PRO A 122 3.65 -6.21 24.19
CA PRO A 122 4.24 -7.52 24.44
C PRO A 122 3.16 -8.53 24.85
N ALA A 123 2.10 -8.70 24.05
CA ALA A 123 1.06 -9.68 24.34
C ALA A 123 1.59 -11.12 24.23
N PRO A 124 1.08 -12.07 25.04
CA PRO A 124 1.48 -13.48 24.93
C PRO A 124 1.11 -14.11 23.58
N PHE A 125 -0.08 -13.76 23.08
CA PHE A 125 -0.56 -14.13 21.75
C PHE A 125 -0.24 -13.02 20.75
N ARG A 126 -0.10 -13.41 19.48
CA ARG A 126 -0.05 -12.45 18.36
C ARG A 126 -1.28 -11.55 18.36
N VAL A 127 -1.07 -10.26 18.08
CA VAL A 127 -2.14 -9.25 18.04
C VAL A 127 -2.53 -9.03 16.59
N GLU A 128 -3.49 -9.82 16.12
CA GLU A 128 -4.03 -9.65 14.77
C GLU A 128 -5.17 -8.64 14.80
N GLN A 129 -4.85 -7.39 14.43
CA GLN A 129 -5.77 -6.27 14.53
C GLN A 129 -5.98 -5.58 13.18
N SER A 130 -7.12 -4.91 13.05
CA SER A 130 -7.37 -3.89 12.04
C SER A 130 -8.12 -2.74 12.68
N PHE A 131 -7.94 -1.52 12.18
CA PHE A 131 -8.55 -0.36 12.82
C PHE A 131 -8.96 0.71 11.83
N GLN A 132 -9.90 1.54 12.28
CA GLN A 132 -10.28 2.79 11.67
C GLN A 132 -10.32 3.89 12.73
N SER A 133 -10.05 5.12 12.33
CA SER A 133 -10.21 6.28 13.19
C SER A 133 -10.92 7.40 12.45
N ASN A 134 -11.62 8.25 13.19
CA ASN A 134 -12.11 9.53 12.73
C ASN A 134 -11.80 10.54 13.83
N VAL A 135 -10.59 11.08 13.80
CA VAL A 135 -10.08 12.00 14.80
C VAL A 135 -10.93 13.27 14.85
N GLY A 136 -11.46 13.72 13.70
CA GLY A 136 -12.40 14.84 13.62
C GLY A 136 -13.71 14.60 14.40
N ALA A 137 -14.22 13.36 14.42
CA ALA A 137 -15.36 12.96 15.25
C ALA A 137 -14.96 12.54 16.69
N GLY A 138 -13.66 12.37 16.93
CA GLY A 138 -13.07 11.85 18.16
C GLY A 138 -13.30 10.35 18.37
N LEU A 139 -13.39 9.58 17.28
CA LEU A 139 -13.70 8.15 17.28
C LEU A 139 -12.51 7.30 16.84
N ALA A 140 -12.37 6.11 17.42
CA ALA A 140 -11.61 5.02 16.83
C ALA A 140 -12.35 3.69 17.00
N CYS A 141 -12.17 2.78 16.05
CA CYS A 141 -12.71 1.42 16.10
C CYS A 141 -11.55 0.45 15.82
N VAL A 142 -11.37 -0.51 16.70
CA VAL A 142 -10.32 -1.54 16.62
C VAL A 142 -11.00 -2.89 16.59
N ASP A 143 -10.78 -3.66 15.53
CA ASP A 143 -11.17 -5.06 15.45
C ASP A 143 -9.93 -5.92 15.71
N VAL A 144 -10.03 -6.89 16.62
CA VAL A 144 -8.94 -7.79 16.98
C VAL A 144 -9.41 -9.24 17.06
N CYS A 145 -8.60 -10.17 16.53
CA CYS A 145 -8.88 -11.59 16.63
C CYS A 145 -8.69 -12.06 18.09
N ALA A 146 -9.73 -12.65 18.68
CA ALA A 146 -9.62 -13.31 19.97
C ALA A 146 -9.03 -14.72 19.80
N PRO A 147 -8.01 -15.12 20.58
CA PRO A 147 -7.56 -16.51 20.58
C PRO A 147 -8.67 -17.42 21.11
N SER A 148 -9.06 -18.43 20.34
CA SER A 148 -10.11 -19.38 20.73
C SER A 148 -9.67 -20.26 21.91
N PRO A 149 -10.57 -20.96 22.61
CA PRO A 149 -10.22 -21.84 23.71
C PRO A 149 -9.21 -22.95 23.34
N ALA A 150 -9.14 -23.33 22.05
CA ALA A 150 -8.19 -24.32 21.55
C ALA A 150 -6.74 -23.84 21.69
N CYS A 151 -6.48 -22.54 21.51
CA CYS A 151 -5.16 -21.93 21.67
C CYS A 151 -4.62 -22.01 23.11
N PHE A 152 -5.47 -22.31 24.10
CA PHE A 152 -5.12 -22.38 25.52
C PHE A 152 -4.87 -23.80 26.01
N ALA A 153 -4.80 -24.81 25.14
CA ALA A 153 -4.64 -26.22 25.53
C ALA A 153 -3.48 -26.47 26.52
N TRP A 154 -2.40 -25.67 26.40
CA TRP A 154 -1.21 -25.73 27.23
C TRP A 154 -1.36 -25.12 28.64
N ALA A 155 -2.39 -24.29 28.87
CA ALA A 155 -2.61 -23.59 30.15
C ALA A 155 -3.15 -24.51 31.27
N GLY A 156 -3.41 -25.80 30.97
CA GLY A 156 -3.92 -26.76 31.95
C GLY A 156 -5.43 -26.69 32.16
N GLY A 157 -5.92 -27.32 33.23
CA GLY A 157 -7.34 -27.32 33.61
C GLY A 157 -8.28 -28.12 32.71
N THR A 158 -9.58 -27.89 32.90
CA THR A 158 -10.66 -28.47 32.08
C THR A 158 -10.93 -27.64 30.82
N ALA A 159 -11.68 -28.18 29.85
CA ALA A 159 -12.10 -27.41 28.68
C ALA A 159 -12.84 -26.13 29.06
N ARG A 160 -13.75 -26.21 30.05
CA ARG A 160 -14.51 -25.07 30.54
C ARG A 160 -13.64 -23.99 31.18
N THR A 161 -12.65 -24.38 31.99
CA THR A 161 -11.74 -23.40 32.61
C THR A 161 -10.83 -22.72 31.59
N ARG A 162 -10.43 -23.42 30.51
CA ARG A 162 -9.71 -22.81 29.40
C ARG A 162 -10.57 -21.84 28.60
N ALA A 163 -11.83 -22.18 28.34
CA ALA A 163 -12.77 -21.30 27.67
C ALA A 163 -13.04 -20.02 28.49
N ASP A 164 -13.21 -20.15 29.80
CA ASP A 164 -13.33 -19.02 30.72
C ASP A 164 -12.07 -18.14 30.72
N LEU A 165 -10.88 -18.75 30.81
CA LEU A 165 -9.60 -18.05 30.73
C LEU A 165 -9.43 -17.30 29.39
N ALA A 166 -9.79 -17.93 28.29
CA ALA A 166 -9.75 -17.33 26.97
C ALA A 166 -10.69 -16.10 26.89
N SER A 167 -11.90 -16.19 27.45
CA SER A 167 -12.87 -15.09 27.47
C SER A 167 -12.33 -13.89 28.25
N ARG A 168 -11.68 -14.14 29.39
CA ARG A 168 -11.05 -13.10 30.23
C ARG A 168 -9.81 -12.51 29.57
N HIS A 169 -9.03 -13.33 28.85
CA HIS A 169 -7.91 -12.86 28.04
C HIS A 169 -8.38 -11.93 26.91
N ALA A 170 -9.45 -12.29 26.19
CA ALA A 170 -10.02 -11.46 25.13
C ALA A 170 -10.44 -10.08 25.65
N LEU A 171 -11.15 -10.03 26.78
CA LEU A 171 -11.48 -8.76 27.45
C LEU A 171 -10.21 -7.97 27.82
N GLY A 172 -9.21 -8.63 28.38
CA GLY A 172 -7.96 -7.98 28.76
C GLY A 172 -7.21 -7.38 27.57
N LEU A 173 -7.14 -8.12 26.46
CA LEU A 173 -6.51 -7.65 25.23
C LEU A 173 -7.27 -6.45 24.66
N ALA A 174 -8.61 -6.49 24.66
CA ALA A 174 -9.46 -5.39 24.22
C ALA A 174 -9.23 -4.12 25.07
N LEU A 175 -9.11 -4.26 26.40
CA LEU A 175 -8.78 -3.14 27.30
C LEU A 175 -7.38 -2.57 27.02
N ALA A 176 -6.40 -3.42 26.73
CA ALA A 176 -5.04 -2.98 26.39
C ALA A 176 -5.02 -2.17 25.08
N LEU A 177 -5.66 -2.67 24.02
CA LEU A 177 -5.76 -1.97 22.74
C LEU A 177 -6.60 -0.70 22.83
N GLY A 178 -7.71 -0.73 23.58
CA GLY A 178 -8.54 0.44 23.84
C GLY A 178 -7.78 1.56 24.55
N ARG A 179 -6.88 1.20 25.47
CA ARG A 179 -5.96 2.14 26.12
C ARG A 179 -4.99 2.75 25.11
N VAL A 180 -4.31 1.92 24.32
CA VAL A 180 -3.36 2.39 23.28
C VAL A 180 -4.06 3.37 22.33
N ALA A 181 -5.27 3.04 21.87
CA ALA A 181 -6.07 3.92 21.01
C ALA A 181 -6.45 5.25 21.68
N LEU A 182 -6.93 5.24 22.93
CA LEU A 182 -7.25 6.47 23.69
C LEU A 182 -6.01 7.33 23.99
N GLU A 183 -4.82 6.73 24.06
CA GLU A 183 -3.55 7.42 24.28
C GLU A 183 -2.92 7.93 22.97
N SER A 184 -3.38 7.47 21.80
CA SER A 184 -2.78 7.79 20.49
C SER A 184 -3.02 9.24 20.04
N SER A 185 -4.13 9.85 20.46
CA SER A 185 -4.42 11.27 20.26
C SER A 185 -5.29 11.80 21.39
N ARG A 186 -5.07 13.05 21.81
CA ARG A 186 -5.95 13.69 22.80
C ARG A 186 -7.36 13.98 22.27
N LEU A 187 -7.53 13.99 20.95
CA LEU A 187 -8.80 14.26 20.27
C LEU A 187 -9.70 13.02 20.21
N VAL A 188 -9.13 11.82 20.31
CA VAL A 188 -9.90 10.58 20.43
C VAL A 188 -10.52 10.52 21.83
N ARG A 189 -11.84 10.50 21.88
CA ARG A 189 -12.66 10.54 23.11
C ARG A 189 -13.45 9.27 23.35
N ARG A 190 -13.74 8.50 22.29
CA ARG A 190 -14.46 7.23 22.33
C ARG A 190 -13.77 6.23 21.42
N VAL A 191 -13.49 5.05 21.96
CA VAL A 191 -12.88 3.93 21.22
C VAL A 191 -13.77 2.71 21.36
N VAL A 192 -14.16 2.11 20.24
CA VAL A 192 -14.81 0.81 20.26
C VAL A 192 -13.78 -0.28 19.93
N VAL A 193 -13.72 -1.33 20.75
CA VAL A 193 -12.85 -2.49 20.50
C VAL A 193 -13.70 -3.74 20.34
N ASN A 194 -13.71 -4.33 19.16
CA ASN A 194 -14.42 -5.56 18.85
C ASN A 194 -13.45 -6.73 18.82
N CYS A 195 -13.68 -7.71 19.69
CA CYS A 195 -13.03 -9.01 19.61
C CYS A 195 -13.86 -9.93 18.72
N HIS A 196 -13.25 -10.46 17.66
CA HIS A 196 -13.91 -11.38 16.74
C HIS A 196 -13.29 -12.77 16.74
N ASP A 197 -14.06 -13.77 16.32
CA ASP A 197 -13.54 -15.10 16.02
C ASP A 197 -12.70 -15.08 14.72
N ARG A 198 -11.87 -16.11 14.52
CA ARG A 198 -11.06 -16.31 13.31
C ARG A 198 -11.86 -16.94 12.16
N ASP A 199 -13.18 -16.82 12.16
CA ASP A 199 -14.02 -17.25 11.05
C ASP A 199 -13.96 -16.24 9.88
N GLU A 200 -14.43 -16.67 8.71
CA GLU A 200 -14.43 -15.83 7.50
C GLU A 200 -15.27 -14.56 7.69
N GLU A 201 -16.38 -14.67 8.42
CA GLU A 201 -17.32 -13.58 8.71
C GLU A 201 -16.83 -12.60 9.79
N ARG A 202 -15.73 -12.93 10.48
CA ARG A 202 -15.21 -12.19 11.65
C ARG A 202 -16.30 -11.90 12.68
N THR A 203 -16.99 -12.95 13.12
CA THR A 203 -18.10 -12.86 14.06
C THR A 203 -17.67 -12.18 15.36
N THR A 204 -18.31 -11.07 15.73
CA THR A 204 -18.02 -10.34 16.97
C THR A 204 -18.47 -11.15 18.18
N LEU A 205 -17.54 -11.45 19.09
CA LEU A 205 -17.75 -12.22 20.33
C LEU A 205 -17.83 -11.32 21.58
N LEU A 206 -17.14 -10.18 21.54
CA LEU A 206 -17.12 -9.18 22.60
C LEU A 206 -16.91 -7.81 21.98
N SER A 207 -17.60 -6.79 22.49
CA SER A 207 -17.41 -5.40 22.08
C SER A 207 -17.29 -4.51 23.32
N LEU A 208 -16.31 -3.62 23.32
CA LEU A 208 -16.11 -2.60 24.35
C LEU A 208 -16.36 -1.21 23.78
N ASP A 209 -17.09 -0.36 24.50
CA ASP A 209 -17.28 1.07 24.18
C ASP A 209 -16.57 1.94 25.24
N LEU A 210 -15.36 2.38 24.93
CA LEU A 210 -14.44 2.96 25.89
C LEU A 210 -14.34 4.48 25.75
N THR A 211 -14.78 5.18 26.79
CA THR A 211 -14.23 6.49 27.16
C THR A 211 -13.04 6.32 28.11
N ARG A 212 -12.36 7.41 28.46
CA ARG A 212 -11.31 7.38 29.50
C ARG A 212 -11.89 6.92 30.85
N GLU A 213 -13.09 7.36 31.22
CA GLU A 213 -13.74 6.92 32.47
C GLU A 213 -14.14 5.45 32.42
N ALA A 214 -14.69 4.97 31.31
CA ALA A 214 -15.05 3.57 31.15
C ALA A 214 -13.81 2.66 31.23
N LEU A 215 -12.71 3.06 30.58
CA LEU A 215 -11.44 2.34 30.65
C LEU A 215 -10.89 2.30 32.08
N GLU A 216 -10.90 3.41 32.81
CA GLU A 216 -10.43 3.45 34.20
C GLU A 216 -11.27 2.52 35.09
N ARG A 217 -12.61 2.61 35.00
CA ARG A 217 -13.55 1.76 35.71
C ARG A 217 -13.32 0.27 35.42
N LEU A 218 -13.24 -0.12 34.15
CA LEU A 218 -13.04 -1.51 33.74
C LEU A 218 -11.62 -2.02 34.06
N SER A 219 -10.60 -1.15 34.03
CA SER A 219 -9.23 -1.52 34.41
C SER A 219 -9.08 -1.85 35.90
N HIS A 220 -9.95 -1.30 36.75
CA HIS A 220 -9.98 -1.59 38.18
C HIS A 220 -10.87 -2.80 38.54
N ALA A 221 -11.67 -3.31 37.60
CA ALA A 221 -12.48 -4.49 37.82
C ALA A 221 -11.58 -5.73 37.95
N SER A 222 -11.90 -6.60 38.90
CA SER A 222 -11.23 -7.90 39.02
C SER A 222 -11.62 -8.78 37.83
N LEU A 223 -10.71 -8.98 36.88
CA LEU A 223 -10.88 -9.87 35.72
C LEU A 223 -10.79 -11.36 36.07
N ARG A 224 -11.22 -11.75 37.27
CA ARG A 224 -11.45 -13.17 37.64
C ARG A 224 -12.72 -13.73 36.99
N SER A 225 -13.60 -12.85 36.54
CA SER A 225 -14.82 -13.11 35.78
C SER A 225 -15.09 -11.91 34.88
N LEU A 226 -15.88 -12.06 33.81
CA LEU A 226 -16.31 -10.89 33.03
C LEU A 226 -17.18 -9.96 33.91
N PRO A 227 -16.88 -8.65 33.95
CA PRO A 227 -17.70 -7.69 34.68
C PRO A 227 -19.03 -7.46 33.96
N SER A 228 -20.05 -7.03 34.72
CA SER A 228 -21.25 -6.44 34.13
C SER A 228 -21.05 -4.94 34.05
N ASP A 229 -21.03 -4.39 32.83
CA ASP A 229 -20.84 -2.98 32.59
C ASP A 229 -21.59 -2.55 31.31
N GLU A 230 -22.07 -1.32 31.26
CA GLU A 230 -22.77 -0.78 30.08
C GLU A 230 -21.83 -0.61 28.89
N ALA A 231 -20.52 -0.44 29.15
CA ALA A 231 -19.48 -0.32 28.15
C ALA A 231 -18.99 -1.69 27.63
N LEU A 232 -19.56 -2.80 28.09
CA LEU A 232 -19.16 -4.16 27.71
C LEU A 232 -20.35 -4.96 27.19
N ALA A 233 -20.34 -5.27 25.90
CA ALA A 233 -21.22 -6.25 25.29
C ALA A 233 -20.49 -7.59 25.21
N ALA A 234 -20.85 -8.53 26.09
CA ALA A 234 -20.35 -9.90 26.06
C ALA A 234 -21.40 -10.86 26.64
N ARG A 235 -21.47 -12.07 26.09
CA ARG A 235 -22.33 -13.14 26.58
C ARG A 235 -21.51 -14.42 26.69
N VAL A 236 -21.58 -15.11 27.82
CA VAL A 236 -20.85 -16.36 28.05
C VAL A 236 -21.80 -17.54 27.89
N GLY A 237 -21.41 -18.52 27.10
CA GLY A 237 -22.11 -19.79 26.91
C GLY A 237 -21.94 -20.74 28.10
N GLU A 238 -22.64 -21.87 28.08
CA GLU A 238 -22.55 -22.90 29.13
C GLU A 238 -21.15 -23.54 29.21
N ASP A 239 -20.43 -23.54 28.09
CA ASP A 239 -19.06 -24.03 27.94
C ASP A 239 -18.00 -23.07 28.49
N GLY A 240 -18.39 -21.85 28.86
CA GLY A 240 -17.49 -20.80 29.36
C GLY A 240 -16.86 -19.92 28.27
N TRP A 241 -17.20 -20.13 26.99
CA TRP A 241 -16.73 -19.29 25.89
C TRP A 241 -17.71 -18.16 25.55
N LEU A 242 -17.26 -17.19 24.77
CA LEU A 242 -18.07 -16.07 24.31
C LEU A 242 -19.04 -16.50 23.20
N LEU A 243 -20.27 -16.02 23.29
CA LEU A 243 -21.29 -16.14 22.25
C LEU A 243 -21.29 -14.87 21.37
N PRO A 244 -21.76 -14.96 20.11
CA PRO A 244 -21.89 -13.80 19.24
C PRO A 244 -22.72 -12.66 19.86
N VAL A 245 -22.26 -11.43 19.65
CA VAL A 245 -22.91 -10.20 20.10
C VAL A 245 -22.90 -9.16 18.98
N GLU A 246 -23.87 -8.24 19.02
CA GLU A 246 -23.83 -7.06 18.15
C GLU A 246 -22.77 -6.07 18.65
N PRO A 247 -21.86 -5.58 17.77
CA PRO A 247 -20.85 -4.60 18.16
C PRO A 247 -21.47 -3.22 18.41
N PHE A 248 -20.87 -2.44 19.32
CA PHE A 248 -21.30 -1.05 19.55
C PHE A 248 -21.06 -0.13 18.36
N LEU A 249 -20.04 -0.44 17.55
CA LEU A 249 -19.64 0.28 16.35
C LEU A 249 -18.80 -0.66 15.49
N ARG A 250 -18.99 -0.60 14.17
CA ARG A 250 -18.19 -1.33 13.20
C ARG A 250 -17.17 -0.39 12.57
N ALA A 251 -15.99 -0.91 12.22
CA ALA A 251 -14.93 -0.10 11.61
C ALA A 251 -15.33 0.49 10.24
N ASP A 252 -16.23 -0.18 9.52
CA ASP A 252 -16.80 0.25 8.23
C ASP A 252 -18.02 1.19 8.38
N SER A 253 -18.42 1.53 9.61
CA SER A 253 -19.50 2.48 9.83
C SER A 253 -19.13 3.87 9.28
N PRO A 254 -20.07 4.58 8.60
CA PRO A 254 -19.84 5.94 8.12
C PRO A 254 -19.40 6.95 9.20
N GLU A 255 -19.68 6.67 10.48
CA GLU A 255 -19.23 7.51 11.59
C GLU A 255 -17.69 7.48 11.77
N VAL A 256 -17.06 6.32 11.55
CA VAL A 256 -15.61 6.11 11.72
C VAL A 256 -14.86 6.14 10.38
N CYS A 257 -15.51 5.66 9.32
CA CYS A 257 -14.98 5.72 7.96
C CYS A 257 -15.99 6.40 7.02
N PRO A 258 -16.08 7.75 7.07
CA PRO A 258 -16.97 8.49 6.18
C PRO A 258 -16.67 8.20 4.70
N PRO A 259 -17.69 8.00 3.85
CA PRO A 259 -17.50 7.63 2.44
C PRO A 259 -16.76 8.71 1.63
N GLU A 260 -16.78 9.97 2.08
CA GLU A 260 -16.08 11.09 1.43
C GLU A 260 -14.56 10.88 1.40
N ARG A 261 -14.01 10.01 2.27
CA ARG A 261 -12.58 9.69 2.29
C ARG A 261 -12.13 8.87 1.08
N GLY A 262 -13.06 8.21 0.40
CA GLY A 262 -12.84 7.39 -0.78
C GLY A 262 -13.19 8.10 -2.09
N ARG A 263 -13.55 9.39 -2.04
CA ARG A 263 -13.93 10.13 -3.25
C ARG A 263 -12.74 10.27 -4.22
N ALA A 264 -13.05 10.27 -5.52
CA ALA A 264 -12.09 10.59 -6.56
C ALA A 264 -11.63 12.05 -6.38
N VAL A 265 -10.34 12.24 -6.16
CA VAL A 265 -9.76 13.57 -5.92
C VAL A 265 -9.75 14.41 -7.18
N GLU A 266 -9.68 13.76 -8.34
CA GLU A 266 -9.74 14.35 -9.68
C GLU A 266 -10.97 15.22 -9.91
N LEU A 267 -12.06 14.93 -9.19
CA LEU A 267 -13.35 15.60 -9.33
C LEU A 267 -13.60 16.62 -8.20
N ASP A 268 -12.59 16.93 -7.38
CA ASP A 268 -12.70 17.88 -6.26
C ASP A 268 -11.85 19.13 -6.47
N ASP A 269 -12.49 20.23 -6.87
CA ASP A 269 -11.83 21.52 -7.08
C ASP A 269 -11.69 22.37 -5.80
N THR A 270 -11.94 21.80 -4.62
CA THR A 270 -11.75 22.50 -3.34
C THR A 270 -10.29 22.94 -3.19
N GLU A 271 -10.08 24.17 -2.72
CA GLU A 271 -8.74 24.70 -2.45
C GLU A 271 -8.05 23.93 -1.31
N CYS A 272 -6.78 23.59 -1.52
CA CYS A 272 -5.96 22.92 -0.52
C CYS A 272 -5.67 23.85 0.67
N GLY A 273 -5.77 23.31 1.89
CA GLY A 273 -5.23 23.98 3.07
C GLY A 273 -3.70 24.11 3.01
N GLY A 274 -3.13 25.03 3.81
CA GLY A 274 -1.69 25.33 3.76
C GLY A 274 -0.76 24.13 3.97
N ALA A 275 -1.16 23.15 4.79
CA ALA A 275 -0.40 21.92 5.00
C ALA A 275 -0.32 21.06 3.73
N LEU A 276 -1.45 20.81 3.06
CA LEU A 276 -1.51 20.09 1.78
C LEU A 276 -0.74 20.83 0.69
N ALA A 277 -0.94 22.15 0.58
CA ALA A 277 -0.26 22.95 -0.44
C ALA A 277 1.26 22.90 -0.27
N SER A 278 1.76 22.99 0.96
CA SER A 278 3.19 22.91 1.24
C SER A 278 3.78 21.51 1.08
N ALA A 279 3.04 20.46 1.48
CA ALA A 279 3.55 19.09 1.46
C ALA A 279 3.47 18.44 0.07
N CYS A 280 2.48 18.83 -0.73
CA CYS A 280 2.17 18.18 -2.00
C CYS A 280 2.33 19.09 -3.24
N GLY A 281 2.60 20.38 -3.05
CA GLY A 281 2.66 21.36 -4.16
C GLY A 281 1.31 21.58 -4.86
N ALA A 282 0.19 21.26 -4.20
CA ALA A 282 -1.15 21.30 -4.78
C ALA A 282 -1.92 22.56 -4.40
N ARG A 283 -2.61 23.20 -5.35
CA ARG A 283 -3.50 24.35 -5.08
C ARG A 283 -4.93 23.89 -4.81
N ARG A 284 -5.40 22.87 -5.52
CA ARG A 284 -6.69 22.21 -5.34
C ARG A 284 -6.52 20.73 -5.05
N VAL A 285 -7.55 20.08 -4.48
CA VAL A 285 -7.53 18.64 -4.25
C VAL A 285 -7.38 17.86 -5.58
N SER A 286 -8.00 18.36 -6.66
CA SER A 286 -7.86 17.83 -8.02
C SER A 286 -6.42 17.85 -8.55
N ASP A 287 -5.54 18.72 -8.02
CA ASP A 287 -4.11 18.71 -8.38
C ASP A 287 -3.36 17.48 -7.81
N LEU A 288 -3.99 16.63 -6.99
CA LEU A 288 -3.41 15.37 -6.48
C LEU A 288 -3.84 14.14 -7.30
N GLY A 289 -4.81 14.31 -8.19
CA GLY A 289 -5.35 13.25 -9.01
C GLY A 289 -4.38 12.77 -10.09
N ILE A 290 -4.53 11.49 -10.46
CA ILE A 290 -3.78 10.85 -11.54
C ILE A 290 -4.69 10.10 -12.52
N MET A 291 -5.98 9.93 -12.19
CA MET A 291 -6.93 9.11 -12.95
C MET A 291 -7.79 9.94 -13.91
N GLU A 292 -7.36 10.16 -15.16
CA GLU A 292 -8.15 10.92 -16.15
C GLU A 292 -9.60 10.42 -16.25
N LYS A 293 -9.79 9.10 -16.19
CA LYS A 293 -11.09 8.43 -16.32
C LYS A 293 -12.03 8.55 -15.12
N ALA A 294 -11.63 9.24 -14.05
CA ALA A 294 -12.41 9.35 -12.81
C ALA A 294 -13.86 9.85 -13.05
N GLY A 295 -14.05 10.77 -14.00
CA GLY A 295 -15.38 11.25 -14.41
C GLY A 295 -16.27 10.12 -14.95
N ARG A 296 -15.71 9.27 -15.82
CA ARG A 296 -16.41 8.10 -16.39
C ARG A 296 -16.72 7.05 -15.33
N GLU A 297 -15.80 6.74 -14.42
CA GLU A 297 -16.07 5.82 -13.31
C GLU A 297 -17.19 6.32 -12.39
N GLN A 298 -17.18 7.61 -12.03
CA GLN A 298 -18.22 8.18 -11.17
C GLN A 298 -19.58 8.18 -11.88
N ALA A 299 -19.60 8.49 -13.18
CA ALA A 299 -20.82 8.47 -13.97
C ALA A 299 -21.38 7.04 -14.10
N TRP A 300 -20.53 6.04 -14.33
CA TRP A 300 -20.92 4.63 -14.35
C TRP A 300 -21.57 4.19 -13.03
N ARG A 301 -20.94 4.45 -11.89
CA ARG A 301 -21.47 4.13 -10.55
C ARG A 301 -22.86 4.72 -10.30
N LYS A 302 -23.16 5.92 -10.86
CA LYS A 302 -24.48 6.56 -10.73
C LYS A 302 -25.58 5.82 -11.50
N ILE A 303 -25.25 5.22 -12.65
CA ILE A 303 -26.25 4.55 -13.51
C ILE A 303 -26.26 3.03 -13.37
N GLU A 304 -25.26 2.41 -12.73
CA GLU A 304 -25.07 0.97 -12.64
C GLU A 304 -26.35 0.20 -12.24
N ALA A 305 -27.05 0.67 -11.21
CA ALA A 305 -28.29 0.05 -10.75
C ALA A 305 -29.39 0.05 -11.83
N SER A 306 -29.45 1.11 -12.65
CA SER A 306 -30.42 1.26 -13.74
C SER A 306 -30.08 0.38 -14.96
N LEU A 307 -28.84 -0.09 -15.07
CA LEU A 307 -28.39 -0.96 -16.16
C LEU A 307 -28.73 -2.44 -15.92
N ARG A 308 -29.17 -2.82 -14.72
CA ARG A 308 -29.54 -4.20 -14.35
C ARG A 308 -30.94 -4.64 -14.85
N GLY A 309 -31.63 -3.75 -15.57
CA GLY A 309 -32.95 -4.01 -16.14
C GLY A 309 -32.89 -4.59 -17.56
N THR A 310 -33.83 -4.16 -18.39
CA THR A 310 -33.89 -4.51 -19.81
C THR A 310 -32.95 -3.64 -20.66
N THR A 311 -32.59 -4.09 -21.87
CA THR A 311 -31.83 -3.29 -22.84
C THR A 311 -32.47 -1.92 -23.09
N ARG A 312 -33.81 -1.84 -23.10
CA ARG A 312 -34.53 -0.57 -23.27
C ARG A 312 -34.28 0.38 -22.09
N GLU A 313 -34.36 -0.12 -20.85
CA GLU A 313 -34.13 0.68 -19.64
C GLU A 313 -32.67 1.14 -19.58
N ALA A 314 -31.72 0.24 -19.89
CA ALA A 314 -30.30 0.57 -19.95
C ALA A 314 -30.00 1.67 -20.98
N VAL A 315 -30.51 1.53 -22.21
CA VAL A 315 -30.35 2.56 -23.26
C VAL A 315 -31.01 3.88 -22.85
N SER A 316 -32.18 3.85 -22.21
CA SER A 316 -32.84 5.05 -21.73
C SER A 316 -32.00 5.79 -20.69
N ALA A 317 -31.41 5.07 -19.73
CA ALA A 317 -30.53 5.65 -18.71
C ALA A 317 -29.26 6.27 -19.33
N LEU A 318 -28.67 5.61 -20.33
CA LEU A 318 -27.50 6.12 -21.05
C LEU A 318 -27.82 7.40 -21.85
N VAL A 319 -28.99 7.46 -22.50
CA VAL A 319 -29.43 8.66 -23.23
C VAL A 319 -29.70 9.83 -22.28
N GLU A 320 -30.31 9.56 -21.13
CA GLU A 320 -30.56 10.57 -20.10
C GLU A 320 -29.25 11.12 -19.51
N LEU A 321 -28.29 10.24 -19.18
CA LEU A 321 -26.97 10.66 -18.71
C LEU A 321 -26.23 11.47 -19.78
N ARG A 322 -26.24 11.01 -21.04
CA ARG A 322 -25.63 11.73 -22.16
C ARG A 322 -26.20 13.14 -22.35
N GLY A 323 -27.50 13.32 -22.12
CA GLY A 323 -28.17 14.62 -22.27
C GLY A 323 -27.99 15.56 -21.08
N SER A 324 -27.49 15.07 -19.95
CA SER A 324 -27.35 15.83 -18.70
C SER A 324 -25.92 16.08 -18.25
N THR A 325 -24.94 15.37 -18.83
CA THR A 325 -23.52 15.53 -18.52
C THR A 325 -22.86 16.64 -19.34
N ASP A 326 -22.04 17.47 -18.67
CA ASP A 326 -21.14 18.44 -19.32
C ASP A 326 -19.78 17.82 -19.70
N ASP A 327 -19.48 16.62 -19.20
CA ASP A 327 -18.27 15.87 -19.55
C ASP A 327 -18.46 15.16 -20.91
N LEU A 328 -17.71 15.61 -21.92
CA LEU A 328 -17.74 15.07 -23.27
C LEU A 328 -17.33 13.59 -23.31
N THR A 329 -16.37 13.17 -22.48
CA THR A 329 -15.90 11.78 -22.44
C THR A 329 -16.98 10.84 -21.90
N VAL A 330 -17.78 11.33 -20.93
CA VAL A 330 -18.96 10.61 -20.42
C VAL A 330 -20.05 10.54 -21.49
N ALA A 331 -20.29 11.65 -22.22
CA ALA A 331 -21.29 11.67 -23.29
C ALA A 331 -20.93 10.70 -24.45
N GLU A 332 -19.66 10.61 -24.80
CA GLU A 332 -19.12 9.66 -25.79
C GLU A 332 -19.23 8.22 -25.29
N ALA A 333 -18.86 7.95 -24.03
CA ALA A 333 -19.01 6.64 -23.40
C ALA A 333 -20.48 6.17 -23.42
N CYS A 334 -21.42 7.05 -23.09
CA CYS A 334 -22.85 6.75 -23.18
C CYS A 334 -23.28 6.35 -24.59
N GLY A 335 -22.82 7.10 -25.60
CA GLY A 335 -23.11 6.80 -27.01
C GLY A 335 -22.58 5.43 -27.43
N ARG A 336 -21.32 5.14 -27.08
CA ARG A 336 -20.64 3.87 -27.39
C ARG A 336 -21.35 2.66 -26.78
N VAL A 337 -21.70 2.74 -25.49
CA VAL A 337 -22.40 1.62 -24.82
C VAL A 337 -23.81 1.46 -25.36
N ALA A 338 -24.54 2.55 -25.61
CA ALA A 338 -25.88 2.48 -26.18
C ALA A 338 -25.87 1.86 -27.59
N GLU A 339 -24.89 2.21 -28.43
CA GLU A 339 -24.71 1.62 -29.75
C GLU A 339 -24.41 0.12 -29.68
N ALA A 340 -23.50 -0.30 -28.78
CA ALA A 340 -23.17 -1.70 -28.58
C ALA A 340 -24.40 -2.54 -28.15
N LEU A 341 -25.23 -2.00 -27.25
CA LEU A 341 -26.48 -2.64 -26.84
C LEU A 341 -27.50 -2.75 -27.97
N VAL A 342 -27.68 -1.68 -28.76
CA VAL A 342 -28.67 -1.64 -29.86
C VAL A 342 -28.26 -2.56 -31.02
N THR A 343 -26.97 -2.66 -31.31
CA THR A 343 -26.43 -3.48 -32.40
C THR A 343 -26.19 -4.94 -32.02
N GLY A 344 -26.35 -5.29 -30.74
CA GLY A 344 -26.07 -6.63 -30.21
C GLY A 344 -24.58 -6.93 -30.04
N GLY A 345 -23.73 -5.90 -30.01
CA GLY A 345 -22.29 -6.00 -29.72
C GLY A 345 -21.97 -6.18 -28.22
N ALA A 346 -22.94 -5.95 -27.33
CA ALA A 346 -22.87 -6.25 -25.91
C ALA A 346 -24.24 -6.72 -25.39
N ASP A 347 -24.23 -7.64 -24.41
CA ASP A 347 -25.44 -8.07 -23.72
C ASP A 347 -25.67 -7.22 -22.46
N VAL A 348 -26.93 -6.89 -22.15
CA VAL A 348 -27.27 -6.06 -20.99
C VAL A 348 -26.93 -6.73 -19.65
N SER A 349 -26.88 -8.07 -19.61
CA SER A 349 -26.49 -8.85 -18.45
C SER A 349 -24.98 -8.95 -18.25
N ASP A 350 -24.18 -8.64 -19.27
CA ASP A 350 -22.71 -8.62 -19.19
C ASP A 350 -22.21 -7.26 -18.67
N HIS A 351 -22.42 -7.04 -17.38
CA HIS A 351 -22.05 -5.79 -16.71
C HIS A 351 -20.55 -5.48 -16.79
N GLU A 352 -19.69 -6.51 -16.78
CA GLU A 352 -18.24 -6.33 -16.89
C GLU A 352 -17.86 -5.76 -18.26
N THR A 353 -18.43 -6.31 -19.35
CA THR A 353 -18.20 -5.76 -20.69
C THR A 353 -18.76 -4.34 -20.83
N LEU A 354 -19.95 -4.07 -20.27
CA LEU A 354 -20.54 -2.73 -20.34
C LEU A 354 -19.72 -1.70 -19.55
N GLU A 355 -19.26 -2.04 -18.35
CA GLU A 355 -18.38 -1.18 -17.54
C GLU A 355 -17.10 -0.88 -18.29
N ARG A 356 -16.43 -1.93 -18.81
CA ARG A 356 -15.21 -1.78 -19.60
C ARG A 356 -15.44 -0.92 -20.85
N LEU A 357 -16.56 -1.08 -21.55
CA LEU A 357 -16.90 -0.24 -22.70
C LEU A 357 -17.21 1.21 -22.28
N PHE A 358 -17.76 1.44 -21.10
CA PHE A 358 -18.06 2.78 -20.62
C PHE A 358 -16.78 3.51 -20.19
N VAL A 359 -16.00 2.89 -19.31
CA VAL A 359 -14.85 3.51 -18.63
C VAL A 359 -13.59 3.50 -19.51
N ASP A 360 -13.21 2.32 -20.04
CA ASP A 360 -11.95 2.05 -20.76
C ASP A 360 -12.22 1.63 -22.23
N GLY A 361 -13.30 2.16 -22.81
CA GLY A 361 -13.71 1.82 -24.17
C GLY A 361 -13.12 2.78 -25.22
N GLY A 362 -13.20 2.36 -26.48
CA GLY A 362 -12.86 3.19 -27.63
C GLY A 362 -11.68 2.66 -28.45
N PRO A 363 -11.41 3.28 -29.63
CA PRO A 363 -10.43 2.76 -30.57
C PRO A 363 -9.03 2.61 -29.98
N LEU A 364 -8.60 3.55 -29.15
CA LEU A 364 -7.28 3.57 -28.53
C LEU A 364 -7.13 2.47 -27.48
N ALA A 365 -8.14 2.27 -26.63
CA ALA A 365 -8.18 1.20 -25.65
C ALA A 365 -8.16 -0.18 -26.31
N ASP A 366 -8.93 -0.35 -27.38
CA ASP A 366 -8.97 -1.58 -28.18
C ASP A 366 -7.62 -1.88 -28.83
N ALA A 367 -6.97 -0.87 -29.41
CA ALA A 367 -5.64 -1.00 -30.01
C ALA A 367 -4.59 -1.36 -28.94
N CYS A 368 -4.60 -0.71 -27.78
CA CYS A 368 -3.72 -1.02 -26.65
C CYS A 368 -3.87 -2.48 -26.18
N ARG A 369 -5.11 -2.98 -26.03
CA ARG A 369 -5.36 -4.37 -25.64
C ARG A 369 -4.78 -5.37 -26.66
N ARG A 370 -4.95 -5.11 -27.95
CA ARG A 370 -4.40 -5.96 -29.02
C ARG A 370 -2.87 -5.90 -29.07
N ALA A 371 -2.29 -4.73 -28.88
CA ALA A 371 -0.85 -4.55 -28.80
C ALA A 371 -0.23 -5.24 -27.59
N SER A 372 -0.84 -5.13 -26.40
CA SER A 372 -0.41 -5.88 -25.21
C SER A 372 -0.41 -7.38 -25.49
N LYS A 373 -1.51 -7.90 -26.04
CA LYS A 373 -1.64 -9.32 -26.37
C LYS A 373 -0.58 -9.79 -27.38
N ALA A 374 -0.25 -8.98 -28.38
CA ALA A 374 0.80 -9.30 -29.36
C ALA A 374 2.20 -9.32 -28.73
N LEU A 375 2.43 -8.55 -27.65
CA LEU A 375 3.70 -8.48 -26.93
C LEU A 375 3.85 -9.55 -25.84
N ASP A 376 2.75 -10.07 -25.28
CA ASP A 376 2.77 -11.03 -24.16
C ASP A 376 3.11 -12.48 -24.59
N GLY A 377 3.10 -12.78 -25.89
CA GLY A 377 3.42 -14.10 -26.45
C GLY A 377 4.84 -14.23 -27.01
N GLU A 378 5.05 -15.18 -27.92
CA GLU A 378 6.19 -15.15 -28.85
C GLU A 378 5.82 -14.21 -30.01
N PRO A 379 6.31 -12.96 -30.03
CA PRO A 379 5.80 -11.95 -30.93
C PRO A 379 6.13 -12.31 -32.39
N VAL A 380 5.09 -12.48 -33.20
CA VAL A 380 5.23 -12.69 -34.64
C VAL A 380 5.28 -11.33 -35.33
N ARG A 381 6.25 -11.14 -36.23
CA ARG A 381 6.45 -9.87 -36.94
C ARG A 381 5.17 -9.31 -37.58
N GLU A 382 4.36 -10.17 -38.21
CA GLU A 382 3.10 -9.76 -38.84
C GLU A 382 2.06 -9.27 -37.82
N GLU A 383 1.94 -9.95 -36.67
CA GLU A 383 1.04 -9.54 -35.59
C GLU A 383 1.47 -8.22 -34.97
N LEU A 384 2.78 -8.02 -34.80
CA LEU A 384 3.37 -6.76 -34.36
C LEU A 384 3.09 -5.62 -35.34
N GLU A 385 3.29 -5.85 -36.64
CA GLU A 385 3.01 -4.85 -37.69
C GLU A 385 1.51 -4.50 -37.74
N GLN A 386 0.63 -5.49 -37.57
CA GLN A 386 -0.81 -5.26 -37.49
C GLN A 386 -1.19 -4.43 -36.25
N ALA A 387 -0.71 -4.82 -35.07
CA ALA A 387 -0.99 -4.11 -33.83
C ALA A 387 -0.49 -2.66 -33.87
N LEU A 388 0.70 -2.43 -34.43
CA LEU A 388 1.24 -1.10 -34.64
C LEU A 388 0.37 -0.26 -35.58
N ALA A 389 -0.07 -0.82 -36.72
CA ALA A 389 -0.93 -0.10 -37.65
C ALA A 389 -2.30 0.27 -37.04
N GLU A 390 -2.79 -0.51 -36.08
CA GLU A 390 -3.98 -0.20 -35.32
C GLU A 390 -3.75 0.88 -34.26
N LEU A 391 -2.61 0.87 -33.58
CA LEU A 391 -2.19 1.93 -32.66
C LEU A 391 -2.04 3.27 -33.40
N GLU A 392 -1.32 3.29 -34.52
CA GLU A 392 -1.12 4.49 -35.34
C GLU A 392 -2.46 5.08 -35.81
N ARG A 393 -3.39 4.23 -36.27
CA ARG A 393 -4.73 4.68 -36.67
C ARG A 393 -5.54 5.24 -35.50
N ALA A 394 -5.40 4.67 -34.32
CA ALA A 394 -6.11 5.12 -33.13
C ALA A 394 -5.51 6.40 -32.53
N LEU A 395 -4.20 6.62 -32.68
CA LEU A 395 -3.49 7.83 -32.25
C LEU A 395 -3.69 9.02 -33.20
N ALA A 396 -3.83 8.77 -34.51
CA ALA A 396 -3.90 9.81 -35.52
C ALA A 396 -4.87 10.98 -35.20
N PRO A 397 -6.11 10.75 -34.70
CA PRO A 397 -6.99 11.87 -34.34
C PRO A 397 -6.41 12.78 -33.25
N ALA A 398 -5.75 12.22 -32.25
CA ALA A 398 -5.14 12.99 -31.16
C ALA A 398 -3.91 13.77 -31.63
N GLU A 399 -3.09 13.17 -32.51
CA GLU A 399 -1.91 13.80 -33.09
C GLU A 399 -2.29 14.93 -34.07
N GLU A 400 -3.28 14.70 -34.94
CA GLU A 400 -3.75 15.68 -35.93
C GLU A 400 -4.40 16.91 -35.28
N THR A 401 -5.12 16.70 -34.18
CA THR A 401 -5.79 17.78 -33.44
C THR A 401 -4.89 18.44 -32.40
N GLY A 402 -3.84 17.75 -31.96
CA GLY A 402 -2.94 18.23 -30.91
C GLY A 402 -3.59 18.37 -29.54
N ILE A 403 -4.66 17.61 -29.25
CA ILE A 403 -5.48 17.76 -28.03
C ILE A 403 -4.74 17.55 -26.71
N TYR A 404 -3.57 16.91 -26.75
CA TYR A 404 -2.71 16.67 -25.58
C TYR A 404 -1.36 17.40 -25.67
N LEU A 405 -1.23 18.38 -26.58
CA LEU A 405 -0.05 19.24 -26.61
C LEU A 405 -0.18 20.36 -25.58
N ASP A 406 0.92 20.71 -24.95
CA ASP A 406 0.97 21.85 -24.04
C ASP A 406 0.60 23.14 -24.80
N ASP A 407 -0.20 23.99 -24.15
CA ASP A 407 -0.64 25.27 -24.69
C ASP A 407 -0.31 26.43 -23.72
N ALA A 408 -0.91 27.59 -23.96
CA ALA A 408 -0.67 28.78 -23.16
C ALA A 408 -1.22 28.68 -21.72
N ASP A 409 -2.26 27.88 -21.52
CA ASP A 409 -3.01 27.78 -20.28
C ASP A 409 -2.78 26.45 -19.55
N SER A 410 -2.44 25.38 -20.28
CA SER A 410 -2.37 24.01 -19.78
C SER A 410 -1.11 23.27 -20.20
N VAL A 411 -0.69 22.36 -19.33
CA VAL A 411 0.29 21.30 -19.62
C VAL A 411 -0.38 19.95 -19.49
N TYR A 412 -0.10 19.04 -20.41
CA TYR A 412 -0.72 17.72 -20.46
C TYR A 412 0.25 16.67 -19.96
N ARG A 413 -0.11 16.02 -18.84
CA ARG A 413 0.78 15.11 -18.13
C ARG A 413 0.11 13.78 -17.80
N TYR A 414 0.93 12.76 -17.66
CA TYR A 414 0.59 11.43 -17.17
C TYR A 414 1.47 11.12 -15.95
N PHE A 415 0.92 10.42 -14.96
CA PHE A 415 1.63 10.05 -13.75
C PHE A 415 1.42 8.56 -13.48
N CYS A 416 2.50 7.79 -13.42
CA CYS A 416 2.41 6.35 -13.14
C CYS A 416 2.10 6.08 -11.67
N SER A 417 2.37 7.06 -10.79
CA SER A 417 2.05 6.95 -9.37
C SER A 417 1.75 8.29 -8.70
N THR A 418 1.09 8.22 -7.55
CA THR A 418 0.82 9.39 -6.70
C THR A 418 2.10 10.06 -6.17
N ILE A 419 3.15 9.28 -5.91
CA ILE A 419 4.43 9.86 -5.45
C ILE A 419 5.11 10.67 -6.56
N GLU A 420 5.05 10.22 -7.81
CA GLU A 420 5.54 11.00 -8.97
C GLU A 420 4.70 12.27 -9.17
N ARG A 421 3.37 12.19 -9.02
CA ARG A 421 2.47 13.36 -9.09
C ARG A 421 2.86 14.42 -8.07
N VAL A 422 3.07 14.01 -6.81
CA VAL A 422 3.51 14.91 -5.74
C VAL A 422 4.89 15.47 -6.01
N ALA A 423 5.84 14.64 -6.47
CA ALA A 423 7.18 15.09 -6.79
C ALA A 423 7.18 16.13 -7.91
N TYR A 424 6.41 15.89 -8.98
CA TYR A 424 6.22 16.83 -10.08
C TYR A 424 5.65 18.17 -9.58
N ASN A 425 4.59 18.15 -8.76
CA ASN A 425 4.01 19.37 -8.20
C ASN A 425 5.01 20.20 -7.38
N LEU A 426 5.96 19.54 -6.72
CA LEU A 426 6.96 20.19 -5.88
C LEU A 426 8.17 20.71 -6.67
N SER A 427 8.46 20.17 -7.86
CA SER A 427 9.68 20.48 -8.62
C SER A 427 9.45 21.19 -9.95
N ALA A 428 8.31 20.95 -10.62
CA ALA A 428 8.05 21.47 -11.95
C ALA A 428 7.71 22.97 -11.91
N ASP A 429 8.27 23.72 -12.87
CA ASP A 429 7.88 25.10 -13.14
C ASP A 429 7.07 25.16 -14.44
N ASP A 430 5.76 25.02 -14.30
CA ASP A 430 4.84 25.13 -15.43
C ASP A 430 4.45 26.57 -15.76
N GLY A 431 5.09 27.58 -15.16
CA GLY A 431 4.78 28.99 -15.40
C GLY A 431 3.36 29.38 -14.98
N GLY A 432 2.77 28.63 -14.04
CA GLY A 432 1.41 28.82 -13.55
C GLY A 432 0.30 28.14 -14.36
N ARG A 433 0.65 27.47 -15.47
CA ARG A 433 -0.29 26.67 -16.29
C ARG A 433 -0.95 25.56 -15.47
N ALA A 434 -2.14 25.15 -15.89
CA ALA A 434 -2.88 24.05 -15.26
C ALA A 434 -2.37 22.71 -15.75
N VAL A 435 -2.20 21.74 -14.85
CA VAL A 435 -1.92 20.36 -15.26
C VAL A 435 -3.23 19.69 -15.66
N ARG A 436 -3.26 19.10 -16.85
CA ARG A 436 -4.36 18.28 -17.38
C ARG A 436 -3.87 16.85 -17.53
N LEU A 437 -4.67 15.89 -17.08
CA LEU A 437 -4.33 14.49 -17.19
C LEU A 437 -4.54 13.99 -18.62
N VAL A 438 -3.58 13.21 -19.10
CA VAL A 438 -3.67 12.47 -20.36
C VAL A 438 -4.23 11.07 -20.07
N PRO A 439 -5.07 10.49 -20.95
CA PRO A 439 -5.64 9.16 -20.72
C PRO A 439 -4.58 8.05 -20.64
N ASP A 440 -4.83 7.02 -19.82
CA ASP A 440 -4.03 5.80 -19.71
C ASP A 440 -3.78 5.18 -21.10
N GLU A 441 -4.78 5.20 -21.97
CA GLU A 441 -4.69 4.63 -23.32
C GLU A 441 -3.77 5.42 -24.24
N TYR A 442 -3.65 6.74 -24.07
CA TYR A 442 -2.73 7.55 -24.85
C TYR A 442 -1.28 7.25 -24.44
N TYR A 443 -1.01 7.26 -23.13
CA TYR A 443 0.27 6.82 -22.60
C TYR A 443 0.61 5.38 -23.05
N GLY A 444 -0.35 4.46 -22.86
CA GLY A 444 -0.22 3.05 -23.24
C GLY A 444 0.06 2.87 -24.74
N ALA A 445 -0.60 3.62 -25.62
CA ALA A 445 -0.39 3.52 -27.05
C ALA A 445 1.03 3.92 -27.46
N HIS A 446 1.57 5.00 -26.90
CA HIS A 446 2.97 5.38 -27.13
C HIS A 446 3.94 4.33 -26.56
N LEU A 447 3.67 3.78 -25.37
CA LEU A 447 4.50 2.74 -24.75
C LEU A 447 4.53 1.46 -25.59
N TYR A 448 3.38 0.98 -26.03
CA TYR A 448 3.29 -0.21 -26.87
C TYR A 448 3.93 0.02 -28.24
N SER A 449 3.70 1.18 -28.88
CA SER A 449 4.37 1.55 -30.13
C SER A 449 5.89 1.53 -29.99
N THR A 450 6.45 2.14 -28.93
CA THR A 450 7.90 2.10 -28.66
C THR A 450 8.41 0.67 -28.51
N ARG A 451 7.71 -0.19 -27.78
CA ARG A 451 8.12 -1.60 -27.58
C ARG A 451 8.08 -2.39 -28.89
N ILE A 452 6.99 -2.28 -29.65
CA ILE A 452 6.79 -2.97 -30.93
C ILE A 452 7.83 -2.51 -31.95
N LEU A 453 8.02 -1.19 -32.10
CA LEU A 453 8.97 -0.63 -33.06
C LEU A 453 10.41 -1.06 -32.77
N ASN A 454 10.80 -1.14 -31.49
CA ASN A 454 12.11 -1.70 -31.11
C ASN A 454 12.25 -3.17 -31.50
N GLN A 455 11.22 -4.01 -31.27
CA GLN A 455 11.26 -5.42 -31.70
C GLN A 455 11.33 -5.57 -33.22
N LEU A 456 10.75 -4.63 -33.97
CA LEU A 456 10.79 -4.59 -35.44
C LEU A 456 12.10 -3.98 -35.99
N GLY A 457 12.99 -3.48 -35.15
CA GLY A 457 14.23 -2.80 -35.56
C GLY A 457 14.02 -1.38 -36.10
N ARG A 458 12.84 -0.78 -35.88
CA ARG A 458 12.45 0.56 -36.35
C ARG A 458 12.74 1.62 -35.29
N HIS A 459 14.01 1.73 -34.88
CA HIS A 459 14.41 2.48 -33.68
C HIS A 459 14.19 4.00 -33.75
N ASP A 460 14.31 4.62 -34.93
CA ASP A 460 14.04 6.06 -35.10
C ASP A 460 12.58 6.40 -34.80
N GLU A 461 11.67 5.52 -35.22
CA GLU A 461 10.24 5.68 -34.97
C GLU A 461 9.90 5.36 -33.52
N ALA A 462 10.55 4.34 -32.95
CA ALA A 462 10.42 4.01 -31.53
C ALA A 462 10.83 5.20 -30.64
N LEU A 463 11.90 5.89 -31.01
CA LEU A 463 12.41 7.06 -30.28
C LEU A 463 11.39 8.20 -30.29
N ARG A 464 10.68 8.45 -31.39
CA ARG A 464 9.62 9.47 -31.44
C ARG A 464 8.52 9.22 -30.42
N HIS A 465 8.05 7.97 -30.32
CA HIS A 465 7.07 7.61 -29.30
C HIS A 465 7.66 7.66 -27.89
N ALA A 466 8.94 7.32 -27.71
CA ALA A 466 9.61 7.41 -26.41
C ALA A 466 9.83 8.87 -25.95
N ASP A 467 10.16 9.78 -26.86
CA ASP A 467 10.27 11.21 -26.59
C ASP A 467 8.90 11.79 -26.18
N GLU A 468 7.82 11.30 -26.80
CA GLU A 468 6.45 11.66 -26.41
C GLU A 468 6.08 11.13 -25.02
N LEU A 469 6.48 9.90 -24.67
CA LEU A 469 6.33 9.38 -23.30
C LEU A 469 7.06 10.25 -22.26
N VAL A 470 8.29 10.68 -22.58
CA VAL A 470 9.07 11.58 -21.70
C VAL A 470 8.39 12.95 -21.58
N ARG A 471 7.77 13.46 -22.65
CA ARG A 471 7.03 14.72 -22.62
C ARG A 471 5.81 14.66 -21.69
N VAL A 472 5.00 13.61 -21.81
CA VAL A 472 3.77 13.50 -21.01
C VAL A 472 4.03 13.00 -19.59
N ALA A 473 5.01 12.12 -19.37
CA ALA A 473 5.35 11.59 -18.05
C ALA A 473 6.83 11.88 -17.70
N PRO A 474 7.20 13.16 -17.50
CA PRO A 474 8.59 13.57 -17.28
C PRO A 474 9.13 13.16 -15.90
N ALA A 475 8.25 12.87 -14.94
CA ALA A 475 8.62 12.42 -13.59
C ALA A 475 8.72 10.89 -13.47
N CYS A 476 8.50 10.14 -14.55
CA CYS A 476 8.50 8.67 -14.52
C CYS A 476 9.83 8.11 -15.02
N ALA A 477 10.53 7.33 -14.19
CA ALA A 477 11.80 6.73 -14.59
C ALA A 477 11.64 5.75 -15.77
N ASP A 478 10.51 5.03 -15.86
CA ASP A 478 10.27 4.04 -16.92
C ASP A 478 10.15 4.67 -18.32
N THR A 479 9.70 5.93 -18.43
CA THR A 479 9.68 6.64 -19.71
C THR A 479 11.08 7.05 -20.15
N ALA A 480 11.91 7.51 -19.21
CA ALA A 480 13.32 7.77 -19.46
C ALA A 480 14.06 6.50 -19.87
N LEU A 481 13.82 5.36 -19.20
CA LEU A 481 14.39 4.07 -19.56
C LEU A 481 13.94 3.58 -20.94
N SER A 482 12.69 3.84 -21.31
CA SER A 482 12.18 3.53 -22.66
C SER A 482 12.92 4.32 -23.74
N ARG A 483 13.17 5.61 -23.49
CA ARG A 483 13.97 6.47 -24.37
C ARG A 483 15.42 6.02 -24.44
N VAL A 484 16.04 5.70 -23.31
CA VAL A 484 17.40 5.17 -23.19
C VAL A 484 17.56 3.91 -24.04
N ARG A 485 16.61 2.98 -23.96
CA ARG A 485 16.63 1.76 -24.78
C ARG A 485 16.64 2.08 -26.29
N CYS A 486 15.83 3.04 -26.74
CA CYS A 486 15.85 3.45 -28.15
C CYS A 486 17.18 4.07 -28.56
N LEU A 487 17.80 4.86 -27.69
CA LEU A 487 19.10 5.48 -27.94
C LEU A 487 20.24 4.45 -27.97
N GLU A 488 20.19 3.43 -27.11
CA GLU A 488 21.15 2.32 -27.09
C GLU A 488 21.16 1.53 -28.40
N GLU A 489 20.00 1.15 -28.91
CA GLU A 489 19.87 0.44 -30.19
C GLU A 489 20.40 1.26 -31.37
N GLN A 490 20.35 2.60 -31.26
CA GLN A 490 20.95 3.54 -32.21
C GLN A 490 22.43 3.83 -31.94
N SER A 491 23.04 3.20 -30.93
CA SER A 491 24.41 3.48 -30.47
C SER A 491 24.66 4.94 -30.03
N ARG A 492 23.61 5.67 -29.62
CA ARG A 492 23.66 7.06 -29.13
C ARG A 492 23.95 7.11 -27.63
N VAL A 493 25.08 6.50 -27.24
CA VAL A 493 25.45 6.22 -25.84
C VAL A 493 25.50 7.49 -24.98
N PHE A 494 26.04 8.60 -25.49
CA PHE A 494 26.13 9.85 -24.73
C PHE A 494 24.75 10.40 -24.34
N GLU A 495 23.79 10.36 -25.27
CA GLU A 495 22.44 10.85 -25.02
C GLU A 495 21.65 9.92 -24.08
N ALA A 496 21.94 8.62 -24.14
CA ALA A 496 21.40 7.65 -23.19
C ALA A 496 21.93 7.90 -21.77
N ALA A 497 23.24 8.15 -21.61
CA ALA A 497 23.84 8.52 -20.33
C ALA A 497 23.22 9.82 -19.77
N ASP A 498 23.09 10.85 -20.60
CA ASP A 498 22.49 12.13 -20.19
C ASP A 498 21.03 11.97 -19.75
N ALA A 499 20.25 11.17 -20.49
CA ALA A 499 18.87 10.85 -20.11
C ALA A 499 18.78 10.12 -18.76
N LEU A 500 19.70 9.19 -18.47
CA LEU A 500 19.77 8.49 -17.19
C LEU A 500 20.16 9.43 -16.05
N VAL A 501 21.11 10.34 -16.27
CA VAL A 501 21.47 11.36 -15.28
C VAL A 501 20.27 12.26 -14.98
N GLY A 502 19.45 12.62 -15.98
CA GLY A 502 18.16 13.27 -15.78
C GLY A 502 17.20 12.44 -14.94
N ALA A 503 17.01 11.16 -15.28
CA ALA A 503 16.13 10.25 -14.56
C ALA A 503 16.52 10.08 -13.09
N ILE A 504 17.82 10.00 -12.77
CA ILE A 504 18.32 9.91 -11.38
C ILE A 504 17.98 11.18 -10.58
N ARG A 505 17.91 12.37 -11.20
CA ARG A 505 17.47 13.60 -10.51
C ARG A 505 16.01 13.52 -10.08
N GLU A 506 15.17 12.97 -10.94
CA GLU A 506 13.73 12.90 -10.73
C GLU A 506 13.26 11.67 -9.97
N ALA A 507 14.08 10.61 -9.89
CA ALA A 507 13.76 9.38 -9.19
C ALA A 507 13.26 9.62 -7.75
N VAL A 508 12.16 8.97 -7.42
CA VAL A 508 11.45 9.12 -6.15
C VAL A 508 11.45 7.86 -5.31
N THR A 509 11.67 6.69 -5.92
CA THR A 509 11.76 5.41 -5.19
C THR A 509 13.18 4.82 -5.18
N PRO A 510 13.55 4.00 -4.18
CA PRO A 510 14.85 3.35 -4.15
C PRO A 510 15.09 2.45 -5.36
N ARG A 511 14.04 1.77 -5.85
CA ARG A 511 14.11 0.92 -7.05
C ARG A 511 14.43 1.71 -8.30
N GLU A 512 13.80 2.87 -8.51
CA GLU A 512 14.09 3.76 -9.64
C GLU A 512 15.55 4.22 -9.62
N VAL A 513 16.06 4.60 -8.44
CA VAL A 513 17.46 4.96 -8.27
C VAL A 513 18.37 3.78 -8.64
N SER A 514 18.11 2.59 -8.11
CA SER A 514 18.90 1.39 -8.40
C SER A 514 18.94 1.08 -9.90
N ILE A 515 17.78 1.05 -10.57
CA ILE A 515 17.72 0.68 -11.99
C ILE A 515 18.39 1.73 -12.89
N CYS A 516 18.23 3.02 -12.57
CA CYS A 516 18.87 4.08 -13.35
C CYS A 516 20.39 4.08 -13.19
N PHE A 517 20.92 3.86 -11.98
CA PHE A 517 22.36 3.70 -11.78
C PHE A 517 22.92 2.45 -12.45
N TYR A 518 22.21 1.32 -12.38
CA TYR A 518 22.61 0.09 -13.05
C TYR A 518 22.73 0.31 -14.57
N ARG A 519 21.74 0.96 -15.18
CA ARG A 519 21.77 1.28 -16.62
C ARG A 519 22.83 2.33 -16.96
N LEU A 520 23.08 3.29 -16.07
CA LEU A 520 24.11 4.31 -16.27
C LEU A 520 25.51 3.69 -16.22
N ALA A 521 25.72 2.68 -15.37
CA ALA A 521 26.98 1.95 -15.30
C ALA A 521 27.38 1.37 -16.67
N TYR A 522 26.42 0.70 -17.33
CA TYR A 522 26.62 0.18 -18.68
C TYR A 522 26.94 1.30 -19.69
N MET A 523 26.24 2.44 -19.63
CA MET A 523 26.53 3.59 -20.53
C MET A 523 27.92 4.19 -20.29
N GLU A 524 28.33 4.41 -19.03
CA GLU A 524 29.64 4.98 -18.71
C GLU A 524 30.77 4.03 -19.10
N TRP A 525 30.58 2.71 -18.97
CA TRP A 525 31.53 1.72 -19.51
C TRP A 525 31.66 1.84 -21.02
N LYS A 526 30.54 1.93 -21.75
CA LYS A 526 30.54 2.11 -23.22
C LYS A 526 31.17 3.43 -23.66
N LEU A 527 31.21 4.44 -22.79
CA LEU A 527 31.94 5.70 -22.99
C LEU A 527 33.44 5.63 -22.62
N GLY A 528 33.92 4.49 -22.15
CA GLY A 528 35.31 4.27 -21.72
C GLY A 528 35.64 4.88 -20.37
N ARG A 529 34.63 5.13 -19.52
CA ARG A 529 34.77 5.72 -18.19
C ARG A 529 34.55 4.66 -17.11
N SER A 530 35.39 3.63 -17.13
CA SER A 530 35.22 2.43 -16.30
C SER A 530 35.18 2.72 -14.79
N ASP A 531 35.95 3.70 -14.30
CA ASP A 531 35.87 4.14 -12.89
C ASP A 531 34.47 4.64 -12.49
N LEU A 532 33.78 5.34 -13.40
CA LEU A 532 32.40 5.79 -13.18
C LEU A 532 31.40 4.63 -13.30
N ALA A 533 31.65 3.68 -14.21
CA ALA A 533 30.84 2.47 -14.31
C ALA A 533 30.88 1.68 -12.99
N VAL A 534 32.07 1.49 -12.41
CA VAL A 534 32.24 0.87 -11.08
C VAL A 534 31.43 1.61 -10.02
N ALA A 535 31.55 2.94 -9.94
CA ALA A 535 30.80 3.74 -8.98
C ALA A 535 29.27 3.60 -9.16
N CYS A 536 28.79 3.57 -10.41
CA CYS A 536 27.37 3.40 -10.71
C CYS A 536 26.86 2.00 -10.34
N TYR A 537 27.61 0.94 -10.65
CA TYR A 537 27.26 -0.42 -10.21
C TYR A 537 27.21 -0.54 -8.69
N GLN A 538 28.20 0.01 -7.97
CA GLN A 538 28.18 -0.01 -6.51
C GLN A 538 26.96 0.73 -5.94
N ARG A 539 26.59 1.86 -6.57
CA ARG A 539 25.42 2.64 -6.17
C ARG A 539 24.09 1.92 -6.45
N SER A 540 23.99 1.15 -7.54
CA SER A 540 22.76 0.42 -7.88
C SER A 540 22.46 -0.75 -6.95
N MET A 541 23.47 -1.27 -6.26
CA MET A 541 23.36 -2.42 -5.37
C MET A 541 22.80 -2.08 -3.97
N GLU A 542 22.61 -0.79 -3.64
CA GLU A 542 22.33 -0.39 -2.26
C GLU A 542 20.89 -0.66 -1.79
N HIS A 543 19.92 -0.79 -2.70
CA HIS A 543 18.50 -0.69 -2.34
C HIS A 543 17.56 -1.73 -2.97
N ASP A 544 18.02 -2.54 -3.92
CA ASP A 544 17.18 -3.54 -4.60
C ASP A 544 17.98 -4.82 -4.81
N ASP A 545 17.55 -5.92 -4.18
CA ASP A 545 18.30 -7.18 -4.14
C ASP A 545 18.46 -7.84 -5.52
N GLU A 546 17.42 -7.75 -6.38
CA GLU A 546 17.45 -8.34 -7.72
C GLU A 546 18.44 -7.59 -8.61
N ILE A 547 18.38 -6.26 -8.58
CA ILE A 547 19.34 -5.40 -9.29
C ILE A 547 20.74 -5.60 -8.70
N ALA A 548 20.87 -5.72 -7.37
CA ALA A 548 22.16 -5.89 -6.73
C ALA A 548 22.88 -7.17 -7.17
N GLN A 549 22.13 -8.27 -7.33
CA GLN A 549 22.69 -9.53 -7.81
C GLN A 549 23.21 -9.40 -9.25
N ALA A 550 22.42 -8.83 -10.16
CA ALA A 550 22.82 -8.62 -11.55
C ALA A 550 24.01 -7.65 -11.67
N ALA A 551 23.93 -6.50 -10.98
CA ALA A 551 24.97 -5.49 -10.95
C ALA A 551 26.29 -6.03 -10.39
N SER A 552 26.26 -6.87 -9.35
CA SER A 552 27.47 -7.47 -8.79
C SER A 552 28.17 -8.38 -9.80
N ALA A 553 27.42 -9.22 -10.52
CA ALA A 553 27.98 -10.14 -11.50
C ALA A 553 28.62 -9.38 -12.67
N GLU A 554 27.93 -8.39 -13.23
CA GLU A 554 28.47 -7.56 -14.31
C GLU A 554 29.67 -6.71 -13.87
N LEU A 555 29.67 -6.22 -12.63
CA LEU A 555 30.80 -5.52 -12.06
C LEU A 555 32.02 -6.44 -11.94
N ASP A 556 31.85 -7.67 -11.45
CA ASP A 556 32.96 -8.64 -11.36
C ASP A 556 33.53 -8.96 -12.75
N ASP A 557 32.67 -9.19 -13.76
CA ASP A 557 33.09 -9.39 -15.16
C ASP A 557 33.88 -8.19 -15.71
N LEU A 558 33.43 -6.96 -15.42
CA LEU A 558 34.12 -5.74 -15.83
C LEU A 558 35.51 -5.63 -15.20
N LEU A 559 35.62 -5.88 -13.89
CA LEU A 559 36.88 -5.84 -13.15
C LEU A 559 37.88 -6.90 -13.65
N GLU A 560 37.40 -8.08 -14.04
CA GLU A 560 38.23 -9.12 -14.64
C GLU A 560 38.71 -8.76 -16.06
N SER A 561 37.91 -7.98 -16.79
CA SER A 561 38.19 -7.60 -18.18
C SER A 561 39.21 -6.45 -18.33
N GLU A 562 39.39 -5.61 -17.30
CA GLU A 562 40.23 -4.41 -17.36
C GLU A 562 41.29 -4.37 -16.25
N GLU A 563 42.57 -4.53 -16.63
CA GLU A 563 43.69 -4.54 -15.68
C GLU A 563 43.85 -3.18 -14.97
N GLY A 564 43.82 -3.21 -13.64
CA GLY A 564 44.01 -2.03 -12.79
C GLY A 564 42.72 -1.33 -12.36
N LEU A 565 41.56 -1.80 -12.82
CA LEU A 565 40.26 -1.37 -12.33
C LEU A 565 39.94 -2.08 -11.00
N GLU A 566 39.43 -1.35 -10.02
CA GLU A 566 39.09 -1.89 -8.70
C GLU A 566 37.80 -1.28 -8.16
N ARG A 567 37.13 -2.01 -7.25
CA ARG A 567 36.00 -1.46 -6.49
C ARG A 567 36.45 -0.21 -5.72
N LEU A 568 35.61 0.82 -5.71
CA LEU A 568 35.84 1.99 -4.86
C LEU A 568 35.49 1.64 -3.40
N SER A 569 36.16 2.29 -2.46
CA SER A 569 35.67 2.32 -1.08
C SER A 569 34.34 3.08 -1.01
N ASP A 570 33.46 2.69 -0.09
CA ASP A 570 32.11 3.29 0.05
C ASP A 570 32.18 4.83 0.16
N GLU A 571 33.18 5.36 0.87
CA GLU A 571 33.36 6.82 1.05
C GLU A 571 33.77 7.54 -0.24
N ARG A 572 34.23 6.82 -1.27
CA ARG A 572 34.66 7.37 -2.56
C ARG A 572 33.60 7.28 -3.65
N VAL A 573 32.59 6.43 -3.51
CA VAL A 573 31.53 6.25 -4.53
C VAL A 573 30.80 7.56 -4.80
N ALA A 574 30.17 8.15 -3.79
CA ALA A 574 29.40 9.39 -3.96
C ALA A 574 30.25 10.58 -4.46
N PRO A 575 31.44 10.89 -3.89
CA PRO A 575 32.29 11.96 -4.41
C PRO A 575 32.72 11.76 -5.87
N THR A 576 32.91 10.52 -6.30
CA THR A 576 33.31 10.20 -7.69
C THR A 576 32.17 10.49 -8.67
N LEU A 577 30.93 10.11 -8.31
CA LEU A 577 29.73 10.42 -9.08
C LEU A 577 29.47 11.93 -9.14
N GLU A 578 29.54 12.61 -7.99
CA GLU A 578 29.31 14.05 -7.90
C GLU A 578 30.33 14.86 -8.71
N ALA A 579 31.62 14.46 -8.69
CA ALA A 579 32.67 15.10 -9.49
C ALA A 579 32.42 14.98 -11.01
N ALA A 580 31.69 13.94 -11.43
CA ALA A 580 31.26 13.73 -12.82
C ALA A 580 29.91 14.40 -13.15
N GLY A 581 29.28 15.10 -12.20
CA GLY A 581 27.97 15.73 -12.38
C GLY A 581 26.78 14.76 -12.30
N ILE A 582 27.03 13.52 -11.85
CA ILE A 582 26.00 12.51 -11.60
C ILE A 582 25.42 12.76 -10.20
N PRO A 583 24.12 13.05 -10.08
CA PRO A 583 23.48 13.30 -8.78
C PRO A 583 23.44 12.01 -7.94
N SER A 584 23.56 12.13 -6.62
CA SER A 584 23.50 10.99 -5.70
C SER A 584 22.09 10.39 -5.50
N ALA A 585 21.05 11.03 -6.05
CA ALA A 585 19.63 10.82 -5.75
C ALA A 585 19.36 10.90 -4.23
N ASP A 586 18.96 12.09 -3.75
CA ASP A 586 18.69 12.38 -2.33
C ASP A 586 17.43 11.67 -1.82
N LEU A 587 17.51 10.33 -1.70
CA LEU A 587 16.41 9.45 -1.29
C LEU A 587 15.88 9.77 0.10
N GLU A 588 16.73 10.24 1.01
CA GLU A 588 16.31 10.62 2.35
C GLU A 588 15.43 11.87 2.32
N ARG A 589 15.80 12.89 1.52
CA ARG A 589 14.91 14.03 1.29
C ARG A 589 13.61 13.60 0.61
N ARG A 590 13.66 12.74 -0.41
CA ARG A 590 12.46 12.22 -1.10
C ARG A 590 11.54 11.48 -0.13
N ARG A 591 12.08 10.59 0.70
CA ARG A 591 11.34 9.86 1.75
C ARG A 591 10.66 10.81 2.74
N ARG A 592 11.35 11.86 3.20
CA ARG A 592 10.76 12.87 4.08
C ARG A 592 9.64 13.67 3.40
N GLN A 593 9.81 14.03 2.13
CA GLN A 593 8.75 14.68 1.35
C GLN A 593 7.52 13.78 1.23
N THR A 594 7.72 12.49 0.91
CA THR A 594 6.64 11.49 0.86
C THR A 594 5.95 11.33 2.22
N ALA A 595 6.70 11.33 3.33
CA ALA A 595 6.14 11.23 4.68
C ALA A 595 5.25 12.43 5.02
N LEU A 596 5.71 13.65 4.70
CA LEU A 596 4.92 14.86 4.89
C LEU A 596 3.65 14.87 4.02
N ALA A 597 3.76 14.44 2.76
CA ALA A 597 2.61 14.33 1.86
C ALA A 597 1.60 13.27 2.35
N ALA A 598 2.07 12.10 2.76
CA ALA A 598 1.23 11.05 3.34
C ALA A 598 0.49 11.54 4.59
N ALA A 599 1.20 12.27 5.47
CA ALA A 599 0.63 12.85 6.67
C ALA A 599 -0.45 13.89 6.34
N ALA A 600 -0.14 14.87 5.49
CA ALA A 600 -1.06 15.93 5.11
C ALA A 600 -2.32 15.39 4.39
N CYS A 601 -2.16 14.41 3.49
CA CYS A 601 -3.28 13.74 2.83
C CYS A 601 -4.15 12.93 3.81
N THR A 602 -3.52 12.25 4.79
CA THR A 602 -4.25 11.52 5.83
C THR A 602 -5.04 12.48 6.73
N ASP A 603 -4.42 13.57 7.17
CA ASP A 603 -5.05 14.60 8.02
C ASP A 603 -6.21 15.29 7.29
N ALA A 604 -6.11 15.47 5.97
CA ALA A 604 -7.19 15.99 5.13
C ALA A 604 -8.27 14.95 4.75
N GLY A 605 -8.12 13.69 5.17
CA GLY A 605 -9.06 12.62 4.84
C GLY A 605 -9.02 12.14 3.38
N LEU A 606 -7.95 12.44 2.62
CA LEU A 606 -7.78 12.04 1.22
C LEU A 606 -7.14 10.65 1.11
N PHE A 607 -7.88 9.60 1.47
CA PHE A 607 -7.30 8.26 1.65
C PHE A 607 -6.85 7.59 0.34
N SER A 608 -7.53 7.90 -0.76
CA SER A 608 -7.12 7.48 -2.11
C SER A 608 -5.72 7.96 -2.50
N VAL A 609 -5.27 9.10 -1.96
CA VAL A 609 -3.94 9.68 -2.18
C VAL A 609 -2.97 9.28 -1.07
N ALA A 610 -3.40 9.28 0.19
CA ALA A 610 -2.55 8.94 1.32
C ALA A 610 -2.06 7.49 1.27
N ARG A 611 -2.94 6.54 0.94
CA ARG A 611 -2.61 5.10 0.92
C ARG A 611 -1.44 4.76 -0.03
N PRO A 612 -1.41 5.18 -1.31
CA PRO A 612 -0.27 4.92 -2.18
C PRO A 612 1.01 5.64 -1.73
N LEU A 613 0.92 6.82 -1.09
CA LEU A 613 2.10 7.48 -0.52
C LEU A 613 2.69 6.68 0.66
N VAL A 614 1.85 6.11 1.53
CA VAL A 614 2.31 5.20 2.58
C VAL A 614 2.89 3.90 1.99
N ALA A 615 2.31 3.39 0.90
CA ALA A 615 2.88 2.25 0.17
C ALA A 615 4.27 2.57 -0.39
N ALA A 616 4.49 3.79 -0.87
CA ALA A 616 5.81 4.24 -1.31
C ALA A 616 6.80 4.33 -0.14
N LEU A 617 6.40 4.78 1.04
CA LEU A 617 7.28 4.77 2.23
C LEU A 617 7.74 3.35 2.61
N LEU A 618 6.89 2.35 2.43
CA LEU A 618 7.23 0.95 2.69
C LEU A 618 8.30 0.39 1.74
N THR A 619 8.51 0.99 0.57
CA THR A 619 9.60 0.60 -0.34
C THR A 619 10.96 1.08 0.16
N HIS A 620 11.00 2.15 0.98
CA HIS A 620 12.22 2.60 1.63
C HIS A 620 12.56 1.77 2.88
N LYS A 621 11.54 1.39 3.64
CA LYS A 621 11.71 0.56 4.85
C LYS A 621 10.44 -0.20 5.16
N ASN A 622 10.55 -1.52 5.21
CA ASN A 622 9.46 -2.37 5.67
C ASN A 622 9.26 -2.21 7.20
N ASP A 623 8.03 -1.90 7.61
CA ASP A 623 7.67 -1.68 9.01
C ASP A 623 6.19 -2.06 9.23
N ASP A 624 5.93 -2.96 10.18
CA ASP A 624 4.59 -3.52 10.40
C ASP A 624 3.56 -2.45 10.81
N ALA A 625 3.97 -1.46 11.63
CA ALA A 625 3.07 -0.37 12.02
C ALA A 625 2.69 0.49 10.81
N LEU A 626 3.62 0.69 9.86
CA LEU A 626 3.33 1.42 8.63
C LEU A 626 2.45 0.61 7.66
N VAL A 627 2.57 -0.72 7.65
CA VAL A 627 1.65 -1.63 6.95
C VAL A 627 0.23 -1.49 7.53
N ASP A 628 0.11 -1.47 8.85
CA ASP A 628 -1.16 -1.29 9.55
C ASP A 628 -1.80 0.07 9.25
N VAL A 629 -1.01 1.15 9.25
CA VAL A 629 -1.49 2.47 8.82
C VAL A 629 -1.99 2.41 7.38
N ARG A 630 -1.23 1.84 6.44
CA ARG A 630 -1.65 1.70 5.04
C ARG A 630 -2.98 0.95 4.91
N ASN A 631 -3.14 -0.13 5.67
CA ASN A 631 -4.36 -0.96 5.65
C ASN A 631 -5.56 -0.21 6.28
N SER A 632 -5.31 0.69 7.23
CA SER A 632 -6.34 1.56 7.81
C SER A 632 -6.82 2.67 6.85
N LEU A 633 -6.09 2.97 5.78
CA LEU A 633 -6.44 4.00 4.80
C LEU A 633 -7.30 3.45 3.64
N VAL A 634 -8.12 2.43 3.91
CA VAL A 634 -9.07 1.86 2.95
C VAL A 634 -10.48 2.29 3.34
N THR A 635 -11.22 2.84 2.39
CA THR A 635 -12.67 3.00 2.47
C THR A 635 -13.34 1.77 1.88
N ARG A 636 -14.25 1.15 2.63
CA ARG A 636 -15.03 -0.02 2.18
C ARG A 636 -16.39 0.40 1.64
#